data_AF-A0A3D3H2J6-F1
#
_entry.id   AF-A0A3D3H2J6-F1
#
_cell.length_a   1.000
_cell.length_b   1.000
_cell.length_c   1.000
_cell.angle_alpha   90.00
_cell.angle_beta   90.00
_cell.angle_gamma   90.00
#
_symmetry.space_group_name_H-M   'P 1'
#
loop_
_entity.id
_entity.type
_entity.pdbx_description
1 polymer ?
#
loop_
_entity_poly.entity_id
_entity_poly.type
_entity_poly.pdbx_seq_one_letter_code
_entity_poly.pdbx_strand_id
1 'polypeptide(L)'
;MNRVIVFLLAAFDALVTVAAGLVVVLAPATLLWVVEFGGLAPWSALWPTAASVWQLGHVVPLEITLPADYLATAGIDPDAASFVLSLAPLAFAGFTAISAARSGRRASRSGAAFTGALAGTAVFAAAAAGIALTAGNAVAHASLTEAILFPA
;
A
#
# COMPACT_ATOMS: atom_id res chain seq x y z
N MET A 1 -23.17 14.62 -17.84
CA MET A 1 -22.60 14.87 -16.50
C MET A 1 -21.54 15.96 -16.61
N ASN A 2 -21.45 16.88 -15.66
CA ASN A 2 -20.37 17.88 -15.67
C ASN A 2 -19.02 17.18 -15.43
N ARG A 3 -17.96 17.59 -16.15
CA ARG A 3 -16.60 17.02 -16.02
C ARG A 3 -16.06 17.13 -14.60
N VAL A 4 -16.45 18.18 -13.85
CA VAL A 4 -16.11 18.36 -12.43
C VAL A 4 -16.67 17.22 -11.57
N ILE A 5 -17.90 16.79 -11.81
CA ILE A 5 -18.52 15.70 -11.03
C ILE A 5 -17.78 14.37 -11.29
N VAL A 6 -17.40 14.12 -12.54
CA VAL A 6 -16.63 12.92 -12.91
C VAL A 6 -15.26 12.93 -12.25
N PHE A 7 -14.59 14.09 -12.24
CA PHE A 7 -13.32 14.27 -11.54
C PHE A 7 -13.45 13.94 -10.05
N LEU A 8 -14.39 14.59 -9.35
CA LEU A 8 -14.57 14.41 -7.91
C LEU A 8 -14.94 12.96 -7.56
N LEU A 9 -15.79 12.32 -8.36
CA LEU A 9 -16.18 10.94 -8.15
C LEU A 9 -15.00 9.98 -8.33
N ALA A 10 -14.22 10.14 -9.42
CA ALA A 10 -13.06 9.29 -9.67
C ALA A 10 -11.95 9.49 -8.62
N ALA A 11 -11.72 10.72 -8.18
CA ALA A 11 -10.83 11.04 -7.07
C ALA A 11 -11.26 10.34 -5.78
N PHE A 12 -12.54 10.44 -5.42
CA PHE A 12 -13.09 9.79 -4.24
C PHE A 12 -13.00 8.27 -4.31
N ASP A 13 -13.34 7.68 -5.46
CA ASP A 13 -13.22 6.23 -5.68
C ASP A 13 -11.77 5.74 -5.47
N ALA A 14 -10.79 6.50 -5.94
CA ALA A 14 -9.38 6.19 -5.75
C ALA A 14 -8.98 6.22 -4.27
N LEU A 15 -9.37 7.26 -3.53
CA LEU A 15 -9.11 7.36 -2.08
C LEU A 15 -9.76 6.23 -1.29
N VAL A 16 -11.00 5.86 -1.61
CA VAL A 16 -11.70 4.73 -0.99
C VAL A 16 -10.98 3.42 -1.28
N THR A 17 -10.47 3.24 -2.50
CA THR A 17 -9.71 2.05 -2.89
C THR A 17 -8.42 1.92 -2.08
N VAL A 18 -7.65 3.00 -1.94
CA VAL A 18 -6.44 3.03 -1.10
C VAL A 18 -6.77 2.74 0.36
N ALA A 19 -7.76 3.44 0.92
CA ALA A 19 -8.17 3.28 2.31
C ALA A 19 -8.65 1.86 2.60
N ALA A 20 -9.46 1.27 1.72
CA ALA A 20 -9.93 -0.11 1.86
C ALA A 20 -8.75 -1.10 1.86
N GLY A 21 -7.78 -0.93 0.97
CA GLY A 21 -6.56 -1.74 0.95
C GLY A 21 -5.77 -1.67 2.25
N LEU A 22 -5.58 -0.47 2.81
CA LEU A 22 -4.87 -0.30 4.09
C LEU A 22 -5.66 -0.87 5.27
N VAL A 23 -6.98 -0.68 5.33
CA VAL A 23 -7.83 -1.19 6.42
C VAL A 23 -7.80 -2.72 6.48
N VAL A 24 -7.78 -3.39 5.32
CA VAL A 24 -7.67 -4.86 5.26
C VAL A 24 -6.40 -5.38 5.92
N VAL A 25 -5.33 -4.59 5.98
CA VAL A 25 -4.09 -4.95 6.69
C VAL A 25 -4.09 -4.44 8.13
N LEU A 26 -4.48 -3.19 8.34
CA LEU A 26 -4.49 -2.55 9.66
C LEU A 26 -5.42 -3.26 10.65
N ALA A 27 -6.59 -3.74 10.20
CA ALA A 27 -7.54 -4.42 11.06
C ALA A 27 -6.96 -5.70 11.69
N PRO A 28 -6.47 -6.69 10.93
CA PRO A 28 -5.82 -7.87 11.52
C PRO A 28 -4.51 -7.53 12.24
N ALA A 29 -3.72 -6.55 11.75
CA ALA A 29 -2.51 -6.12 12.45
C ALA A 29 -2.81 -5.53 13.84
N THR A 30 -3.89 -4.77 13.97
CA THR A 30 -4.36 -4.24 15.27
C THR A 30 -4.82 -5.36 16.19
N LEU A 31 -5.49 -6.38 15.65
CA LEU A 31 -5.87 -7.58 16.43
C LEU A 31 -4.64 -8.34 16.93
N LEU A 32 -3.63 -8.55 16.07
CA LEU A 32 -2.36 -9.16 16.49
C LEU A 32 -1.66 -8.31 17.55
N TRP A 33 -1.66 -6.99 17.40
CA TRP A 33 -1.07 -6.06 18.36
C TRP A 33 -1.69 -6.16 19.76
N VAL A 34 -3.01 -6.29 19.85
CA VAL A 34 -3.68 -6.41 21.15
C VAL A 34 -3.64 -7.83 21.72
N VAL A 35 -3.82 -8.85 20.88
CA VAL A 35 -3.93 -10.25 21.34
C VAL A 35 -2.57 -10.89 21.60
N GLU A 36 -1.63 -10.75 20.65
CA GLU A 36 -0.34 -11.44 20.71
C GLU A 36 0.71 -10.59 21.43
N PHE A 37 0.83 -9.31 21.04
CA PHE A 37 1.83 -8.42 21.61
C PHE A 37 1.38 -7.74 22.91
N GLY A 38 0.15 -8.00 23.37
CA GLY A 38 -0.40 -7.47 24.63
C GLY A 38 -0.36 -5.94 24.72
N GLY A 39 -0.31 -5.23 23.60
CA GLY A 39 -0.10 -3.78 23.54
C GLY A 39 1.30 -3.29 23.96
N LEU A 40 2.26 -4.20 24.18
CA LEU A 40 3.64 -3.85 24.55
C LEU A 40 4.47 -3.38 23.36
N ALA A 41 4.14 -3.87 22.16
CA ALA A 41 4.75 -3.38 20.93
C ALA A 41 4.34 -1.90 20.70
N PRO A 42 5.22 -1.04 20.15
CA PRO A 42 4.86 0.34 19.88
C PRO A 42 3.68 0.43 18.90
N TRP A 43 2.60 1.12 19.27
CA TRP A 43 1.45 1.36 18.39
C TRP A 43 1.85 2.01 17.06
N SER A 44 2.88 2.87 17.11
CA SER A 44 3.45 3.53 15.93
C SER A 44 4.00 2.56 14.88
N ALA A 45 4.28 1.30 15.23
CA ALA A 45 4.75 0.29 14.28
C ALA A 45 3.65 -0.22 13.34
N LEU A 46 2.36 -0.04 13.69
CA LEU A 46 1.24 -0.51 12.86
C LEU A 46 1.19 0.16 11.49
N TRP A 47 1.43 1.48 11.44
CA TRP A 47 1.36 2.23 10.19
C TRP A 47 2.46 1.81 9.18
N PRO A 48 3.76 1.85 9.54
CA PRO A 48 4.81 1.36 8.65
C PRO A 48 4.61 -0.10 8.23
N THR A 49 4.17 -0.96 9.16
CA THR A 49 3.94 -2.38 8.85
C THR A 49 2.83 -2.56 7.81
N ALA A 50 1.69 -1.91 8.01
CA ALA A 50 0.56 -2.04 7.10
C ALA A 50 0.85 -1.44 5.72
N ALA A 51 1.57 -0.31 5.69
CA ALA A 51 2.01 0.31 4.46
C ALA A 51 3.00 -0.57 3.68
N SER A 52 4.00 -1.18 4.32
CA SER A 52 4.93 -2.10 3.66
C SER A 52 4.19 -3.29 3.04
N VAL A 53 3.23 -3.89 3.75
CA VAL A 53 2.40 -5.00 3.22
C VAL A 53 1.55 -4.53 2.04
N TRP A 54 0.94 -3.34 2.13
CA TRP A 54 0.15 -2.77 1.05
C TRP A 54 1.01 -2.47 -0.20
N GLN A 55 2.23 -1.94 -0.02
CA GLN A 55 3.21 -1.71 -1.08
C GLN A 55 3.62 -3.03 -1.75
N LEU A 56 3.98 -4.06 -0.97
CA LEU A 56 4.27 -5.38 -1.50
C LEU A 56 3.10 -5.95 -2.30
N GLY A 57 1.86 -5.74 -1.83
CA GLY A 57 0.63 -6.11 -2.54
C GLY A 57 0.43 -5.41 -3.89
N HIS A 58 1.10 -4.28 -4.12
CA HIS A 58 1.16 -3.55 -5.39
C HIS A 58 2.48 -3.82 -6.15
N VAL A 59 3.11 -4.97 -5.90
CA VAL A 59 4.32 -5.43 -6.60
C VAL A 59 5.53 -4.52 -6.38
N VAL A 60 5.53 -3.73 -5.31
CA VAL A 60 6.70 -2.96 -4.88
C VAL A 60 7.65 -3.91 -4.14
N PRO A 61 8.89 -4.11 -4.64
CA PRO A 61 9.88 -4.93 -3.94
C PRO A 61 10.24 -4.31 -2.58
N LEU A 62 10.39 -5.16 -1.57
CA LEU A 62 10.86 -4.76 -0.25
C LEU A 62 12.27 -5.28 0.00
N GLU A 63 13.20 -4.39 0.30
CA GLU A 63 14.51 -4.73 0.85
C GLU A 63 14.35 -4.98 2.35
N ILE A 64 14.53 -6.24 2.75
CA ILE A 64 14.45 -6.66 4.15
C ILE A 64 15.86 -6.67 4.73
N THR A 65 16.04 -6.07 5.90
CA THR A 65 17.27 -6.15 6.70
C THR A 65 16.92 -6.54 8.13
N LEU A 66 17.37 -7.72 8.55
CA LEU A 66 17.06 -8.28 9.87
C LEU A 66 18.00 -7.71 10.95
N PRO A 67 17.49 -7.35 12.13
CA PRO A 67 18.30 -6.92 13.27
C PRO A 67 19.27 -8.01 13.77
N ALA A 68 20.46 -7.60 14.23
CA ALA A 68 21.52 -8.54 14.65
C ALA A 68 21.14 -9.39 15.87
N ASP A 69 20.35 -8.85 16.79
CA ASP A 69 19.79 -9.56 17.94
C ASP A 69 18.81 -10.66 17.50
N TYR A 70 18.00 -10.41 16.47
CA TYR A 70 17.14 -11.43 15.87
C TYR A 70 17.96 -12.54 15.21
N LEU A 71 18.98 -12.19 14.42
CA LEU A 71 19.86 -13.17 13.77
C LEU A 71 20.56 -14.08 14.78
N ALA A 72 21.10 -13.51 15.86
CA ALA A 72 21.75 -14.26 16.93
C ALA A 72 20.79 -15.22 17.64
N THR A 73 19.56 -14.76 17.92
CA THR A 73 18.54 -15.58 18.59
C THR A 73 18.01 -16.69 17.68
N ALA A 74 17.87 -16.40 16.38
CA ALA A 74 17.37 -17.34 15.38
C ALA A 74 18.46 -18.28 14.81
N GLY A 75 19.73 -18.05 15.14
CA GLY A 75 20.87 -18.82 14.61
C GLY A 75 21.08 -18.62 13.10
N ILE A 76 20.73 -17.45 12.57
CA ILE A 76 20.86 -17.12 11.16
C ILE A 76 22.24 -16.50 10.92
N ASP A 77 22.90 -16.92 9.83
CA ASP A 77 24.18 -16.36 9.39
C ASP A 77 24.04 -14.86 9.08
N PRO A 78 24.92 -13.98 9.60
CA PRO A 78 24.94 -12.56 9.25
C PRO A 78 24.97 -12.27 7.74
N ASP A 79 25.56 -13.15 6.93
CA ASP A 79 25.59 -12.98 5.47
C ASP A 79 24.19 -13.12 4.83
N ALA A 80 23.24 -13.74 5.54
CA ALA A 80 21.82 -13.86 5.15
C ALA A 80 20.92 -12.78 5.77
N ALA A 81 21.50 -11.74 6.39
CA ALA A 81 20.75 -10.68 7.08
C ALA A 81 19.85 -9.84 6.16
N SER A 82 20.22 -9.74 4.87
CA SER A 82 19.54 -8.87 3.91
C SER A 82 19.10 -9.62 2.66
N PHE A 83 17.86 -9.40 2.23
CA PHE A 83 17.31 -10.01 1.02
C PHE A 83 16.13 -9.19 0.47
N VAL A 84 15.79 -9.43 -0.80
CA VAL A 84 14.65 -8.78 -1.46
C VAL A 84 13.43 -9.69 -1.40
N LEU A 85 12.34 -9.17 -0.84
CA LEU A 85 11.02 -9.78 -0.90
C LEU A 85 10.20 -9.12 -2.02
N SER A 86 10.01 -9.85 -3.12
CA SER A 86 9.29 -9.34 -4.31
C SER A 86 8.06 -10.17 -4.70
N LEU A 87 7.78 -11.27 -3.98
CA LEU A 87 6.59 -12.07 -4.24
C LEU A 87 5.34 -11.38 -3.68
N ALA A 88 4.64 -10.68 -4.56
CA ALA A 88 3.49 -9.87 -4.20
C ALA A 88 2.23 -10.70 -3.90
N PRO A 89 1.51 -10.43 -2.79
CA PRO A 89 0.15 -10.90 -2.62
C PRO A 89 -0.79 -10.13 -3.56
N LEU A 90 -0.98 -10.64 -4.77
CA LEU A 90 -1.66 -9.95 -5.89
C LEU A 90 -3.13 -9.57 -5.62
N ALA A 91 -3.73 -10.01 -4.51
CA ALA A 91 -5.10 -9.62 -4.15
C ALA A 91 -5.27 -8.10 -4.02
N PHE A 92 -4.26 -7.38 -3.53
CA PHE A 92 -4.30 -5.91 -3.44
C PHE A 92 -4.31 -5.26 -4.83
N ALA A 93 -3.32 -5.58 -5.67
CA ALA A 93 -3.27 -5.11 -7.05
C ALA A 93 -4.55 -5.46 -7.83
N GLY A 94 -5.08 -6.68 -7.66
CA GLY A 94 -6.34 -7.12 -8.27
C GLY A 94 -7.55 -6.30 -7.79
N PHE A 95 -7.66 -6.05 -6.49
CA PHE A 95 -8.71 -5.20 -5.92
C PHE A 95 -8.64 -3.76 -6.47
N THR A 96 -7.44 -3.19 -6.54
CA THR A 96 -7.21 -1.86 -7.11
C THR A 96 -7.59 -1.82 -8.59
N ALA A 97 -7.14 -2.81 -9.38
CA ALA A 97 -7.45 -2.91 -10.81
C ALA A 97 -8.96 -3.05 -11.08
N ILE A 98 -9.67 -3.88 -10.31
CA ILE A 98 -11.12 -4.06 -10.43
C ILE A 98 -11.85 -2.76 -10.08
N SER A 99 -11.43 -2.08 -9.02
CA SER A 99 -12.02 -0.81 -8.58
C SER A 99 -11.81 0.29 -9.61
N ALA A 100 -10.60 0.39 -10.17
CA ALA A 100 -10.25 1.31 -11.25
C ALA A 100 -11.07 1.03 -12.52
N ALA A 101 -11.21 -0.23 -12.94
CA ALA A 101 -12.02 -0.61 -14.10
C ALA A 101 -13.51 -0.24 -13.91
N ARG A 102 -14.05 -0.44 -12.69
CA ARG A 102 -15.43 -0.07 -12.35
C ARG A 102 -15.63 1.44 -12.38
N SER A 103 -14.69 2.23 -11.83
CA SER A 103 -14.75 3.69 -11.86
C SER A 103 -14.60 4.22 -13.29
N GLY A 104 -13.62 3.72 -14.05
CA GLY A 104 -13.39 4.09 -15.45
C GLY A 104 -14.60 3.79 -16.36
N ARG A 105 -15.29 2.67 -16.16
CA ARG A 105 -16.53 2.35 -16.89
C ARG A 105 -17.66 3.34 -16.60
N ARG A 106 -17.72 3.92 -15.40
CA ARG A 106 -18.68 4.99 -15.08
C ARG A 106 -18.28 6.29 -15.78
N ALA A 107 -17.01 6.65 -15.73
CA ALA A 107 -16.47 7.85 -16.39
C ALA A 107 -16.67 7.80 -17.92
N SER A 108 -16.45 6.65 -18.56
CA SER A 108 -16.62 6.51 -20.01
C SER A 108 -18.07 6.68 -20.46
N ARG A 109 -19.02 6.07 -19.75
CA ARG A 109 -20.46 6.24 -20.01
C ARG A 109 -20.94 7.69 -19.86
N SER A 110 -20.23 8.50 -19.08
CA SER A 110 -20.53 9.92 -18.89
C SER A 110 -19.91 10.85 -19.95
N GLY A 111 -19.16 10.31 -20.92
CA GLY A 111 -18.47 11.08 -21.96
C GLY A 111 -17.17 11.77 -21.49
N ALA A 112 -16.65 11.40 -20.32
CA ALA A 112 -15.49 12.05 -19.70
C ALA A 112 -14.44 11.01 -19.22
N ALA A 113 -14.20 9.97 -20.03
CA ALA A 113 -13.28 8.87 -19.72
C ALA A 113 -11.88 9.36 -19.31
N PHE A 114 -11.31 10.26 -20.12
CA PHE A 114 -9.97 10.80 -19.88
C PHE A 114 -9.88 11.58 -18.57
N THR A 115 -10.90 12.39 -18.26
CA THR A 115 -10.96 13.16 -17.02
C THR A 115 -11.07 12.25 -15.80
N GLY A 116 -11.89 11.20 -15.86
CA GLY A 116 -11.98 10.22 -14.78
C GLY A 116 -10.69 9.44 -14.57
N ALA A 117 -10.05 8.98 -15.67
CA ALA A 117 -8.78 8.27 -15.60
C ALA A 117 -7.66 9.13 -15.00
N LEU A 118 -7.47 10.36 -15.50
CA LEU A 118 -6.48 11.28 -14.95
C LEU A 118 -6.72 11.60 -13.48
N ALA A 119 -7.98 11.87 -13.10
CA ALA A 119 -8.33 12.20 -11.72
C ALA A 119 -8.04 11.04 -10.77
N GLY A 120 -8.49 9.83 -11.14
CA GLY A 120 -8.28 8.63 -10.35
C GLY A 120 -6.80 8.30 -10.18
N THR A 121 -6.04 8.23 -11.28
CA THR A 121 -4.60 7.94 -11.24
C THR A 121 -3.82 9.00 -10.47
N ALA A 122 -4.07 10.29 -10.69
CA ALA A 122 -3.34 11.35 -10.00
C ALA A 122 -3.59 11.33 -8.49
N VAL A 123 -4.84 11.08 -8.07
CA VAL A 123 -5.19 11.02 -6.64
C VAL A 123 -4.66 9.75 -5.98
N PHE A 124 -4.70 8.61 -6.69
CA PHE A 124 -4.10 7.37 -6.20
C PHE A 124 -2.59 7.50 -6.03
N ALA A 125 -1.88 8.07 -7.03
CA ALA A 125 -0.45 8.33 -6.96
C ALA A 125 -0.10 9.29 -5.81
N ALA A 126 -0.88 10.35 -5.61
CA ALA A 126 -0.68 11.28 -4.50
C ALA A 126 -0.87 10.60 -3.13
N ALA A 127 -1.86 9.72 -3.00
CA ALA A 127 -2.07 8.93 -1.79
C ALA A 127 -0.92 7.93 -1.56
N ALA A 128 -0.49 7.22 -2.60
CA ALA A 128 0.66 6.31 -2.55
C ALA A 128 1.94 7.04 -2.12
N ALA A 129 2.18 8.26 -2.63
CA ALA A 129 3.28 9.11 -2.19
C ALA A 129 3.16 9.52 -0.72
N GLY A 130 1.98 9.94 -0.27
CA GLY A 130 1.76 10.26 1.15
C GLY A 130 2.03 9.07 2.07
N ILE A 131 1.65 7.86 1.64
CA ILE A 131 1.95 6.62 2.37
C ILE A 131 3.46 6.38 2.41
N ALA A 132 4.12 6.38 1.26
CA ALA A 132 5.55 6.10 1.16
C ALA A 132 6.40 7.09 1.98
N LEU A 133 6.01 8.37 2.04
CA LEU A 133 6.72 9.40 2.79
C LEU A 133 6.52 9.33 4.31
N THR A 134 5.42 8.72 4.78
CA THR A 134 5.07 8.67 6.20
C THR A 134 5.30 7.30 6.85
N ALA A 135 5.53 6.27 6.04
CA ALA A 135 5.57 4.89 6.47
C ALA A 135 6.97 4.27 6.50
N GLY A 136 8.00 5.07 6.80
CA GLY A 136 9.37 4.58 6.94
C GLY A 136 9.46 3.42 7.94
N ASN A 137 10.08 2.32 7.53
CA ASN A 137 10.15 1.08 8.29
C ASN A 137 11.62 0.66 8.41
N ALA A 138 12.10 0.42 9.63
CA ALA A 138 13.50 0.10 9.87
C ALA A 138 13.94 -1.25 9.29
N VAL A 139 13.00 -2.18 9.12
CA VAL A 139 13.26 -3.57 8.68
C VAL A 139 12.93 -3.77 7.20
N ALA A 140 11.86 -3.15 6.71
CA ALA A 140 11.36 -3.37 5.35
C ALA A 140 11.31 -2.07 4.54
N HIS A 141 12.33 -1.85 3.70
CA HIS A 141 12.49 -0.64 2.92
C HIS A 141 11.96 -0.84 1.51
N ALA A 142 11.25 0.17 0.98
CA ALA A 142 10.84 0.21 -0.42
C ALA A 142 11.53 1.40 -1.11
N SER A 143 11.91 1.23 -2.37
CA SER A 143 12.33 2.36 -3.20
C SER A 143 11.18 3.37 -3.29
N LEU A 144 11.43 4.64 -2.94
CA LEU A 144 10.40 5.69 -2.95
C LEU A 144 9.76 5.85 -4.33
N THR A 145 10.54 5.71 -5.40
CA THR A 145 10.03 5.82 -6.77
C THR A 145 9.09 4.67 -7.11
N GLU A 146 9.47 3.43 -6.76
CA GLU A 146 8.64 2.24 -7.02
C GLU A 146 7.37 2.26 -6.17
N ALA A 147 7.49 2.67 -4.90
CA ALA A 147 6.38 2.82 -3.96
C ALA A 147 5.31 3.83 -4.40
N ILE A 148 5.67 4.78 -5.27
CA ILE A 148 4.75 5.77 -5.84
C ILE A 148 4.19 5.31 -7.18
N LEU A 149 5.06 4.80 -8.06
CA LEU A 149 4.69 4.55 -9.47
C LEU A 149 3.97 3.22 -9.69
N PHE A 150 4.35 2.15 -8.99
CA PHE A 150 3.76 0.83 -9.25
C PHE A 150 2.30 0.71 -8.79
N PRO A 151 1.88 1.34 -7.68
CA PRO A 151 0.48 1.26 -7.27
C PRO A 151 -0.52 2.01 -8.16
N ALA A 152 -0.07 3.01 -8.94
CA ALA A 152 -0.92 4.02 -9.60
C ALA A 152 -1.27 3.76 -11.07
#